data_AF-A0A934P4Y3-F1
#
_entry.id   AF-A0A934P4Y3-F1
#
_cell.length_a   1.000
_cell.length_b   1.000
_cell.length_c   1.000
_cell.angle_alpha   90.00
_cell.angle_beta   90.00
_cell.angle_gamma   90.00
#
_symmetry.space_group_name_H-M   'P 1'
#
loop_
_entity.id
_entity.type
_entity.pdbx_description
1 polymer ?
#
loop_
_entity_poly.entity_id
_entity_poly.type
_entity_poly.pdbx_seq_one_letter_code
_entity_poly.pdbx_strand_id
1 'polypeptide(L)' 'MTIEVRVFKGDDLLHSALCESESDAETEVERWADYDDVTCEVAELALRPWDEDLADRAPAEPADDEYAGESSRHWPC' A
#
# COMPACT_ATOMS: atom_id res chain seq x y z
N MET A 1 -3.72 14.96 4.57
CA MET A 1 -2.41 14.79 3.91
C MET A 1 -1.86 13.48 4.42
N THR A 2 -1.39 12.60 3.55
CA THR A 2 -0.84 11.31 3.97
C THR A 2 0.67 11.37 3.77
N ILE A 3 1.43 10.97 4.77
CA ILE A 3 2.88 10.97 4.75
C ILE A 3 3.33 9.51 4.84
N GLU A 4 4.24 9.09 3.97
CA GLU A 4 4.85 7.78 4.03
C GLU A 4 6.26 7.91 4.62
N VAL A 5 6.53 7.14 5.67
CA VAL A 5 7.87 6.99 6.24
C VAL A 5 8.40 5.64 5.82
N ARG A 6 9.56 5.60 5.18
CA ARG A 6 10.26 4.38 4.75
C ARG A 6 11.60 4.28 5.45
N VAL A 7 11.90 3.09 5.95
CA VAL A 7 13.14 2.80 6.67
C VAL A 7 13.91 1.75 5.89
N PHE A 8 15.12 2.11 5.50
CA PHE A 8 16.03 1.28 4.73
C PHE A 8 17.24 0.89 5.57
N LYS A 9 17.81 -0.27 5.28
CA LYS A 9 19.13 -0.67 5.76
C LYS A 9 19.98 -1.09 4.56
N GLY A 10 20.93 -0.24 4.19
CA GLY A 10 21.55 -0.33 2.88
C GLY A 10 20.52 -0.07 1.77
N ASP A 11 20.28 -1.05 0.91
CA ASP A 11 19.32 -0.97 -0.20
C ASP A 11 17.99 -1.67 0.12
N ASP A 12 17.92 -2.39 1.25
CA ASP A 12 16.75 -3.17 1.63
C ASP A 12 15.74 -2.32 2.42
N LEU A 13 14.48 -2.30 1.95
CA LEU A 13 13.36 -1.72 2.68
C LEU A 13 13.02 -2.64 3.86
N LEU A 14 13.27 -2.16 5.08
CA LEU A 14 12.93 -2.86 6.32
C LEU A 14 11.50 -2.57 6.77
N HIS A 15 11.09 -1.31 6.66
CA HIS A 15 9.81 -0.87 7.19
C HIS A 15 9.21 0.27 6.38
N SER A 16 7.87 0.32 6.33
CA SER A 16 7.11 1.43 5.76
C SER A 16 5.87 1.68 6.59
N ALA A 17 5.62 2.93 6.96
CA ALA A 17 4.45 3.36 7.70
C ALA A 17 3.74 4.50 6.97
N LEU A 18 2.39 4.48 6.99
CA LEU A 18 1.57 5.58 6.49
C LEU A 18 1.04 6.37 7.69
N CYS A 19 1.45 7.63 7.75
CA CYS A 19 1.14 8.59 8.80
C CYS A 19 0.10 9.58 8.28
N GLU A 20 -0.88 9.92 9.12
CA GLU A 20 -1.95 10.86 8.78
C GLU A 20 -1.59 12.32 9.12
N SER A 21 -0.41 12.55 9.72
CA SER A 21 0.05 13.86 10.19
C SER A 21 1.58 13.91 10.30
N GLU A 22 2.14 15.12 10.24
CA GLU A 22 3.59 15.35 10.38
C GLU A 22 4.13 14.84 11.72
N SER A 23 3.44 15.13 12.83
CA SER A 23 3.86 14.67 14.16
C SER A 23 3.89 13.15 14.32
N ASP A 24 3.06 12.43 13.57
CA ASP A 24 3.04 10.97 13.56
C ASP A 24 4.26 10.43 12.77
N ALA A 25 4.58 11.07 11.64
CA ALA A 25 5.79 10.76 10.87
C ALA A 25 7.07 11.08 11.65
N GLU A 26 7.11 12.20 12.37
CA GLU A 26 8.23 12.57 13.25
C GLU A 26 8.46 11.51 14.32
N THR A 27 7.39 11.07 14.99
CA THR A 27 7.45 10.00 16.01
C THR A 27 8.04 8.71 15.44
N GLU A 28 7.65 8.34 14.22
CA GLU A 28 8.18 7.15 13.57
C GLU A 28 9.65 7.33 13.21
N VAL A 29 10.07 8.49 12.68
CA VAL A 29 11.49 8.76 12.41
C VAL A 29 12.33 8.72 13.71
N GLU A 30 11.86 9.34 14.79
CA GLU A 30 12.53 9.34 16.10
C GLU A 30 12.73 7.92 16.65
N ARG A 31 11.75 7.03 16.44
CA ARG A 31 11.85 5.63 16.84
C ARG A 31 13.00 4.90 16.16
N TRP A 32 13.29 5.23 14.91
CA TRP A 32 14.36 4.60 14.12
C TRP A 32 15.70 5.35 14.23
N ALA A 33 15.72 6.56 14.78
CA ALA A 33 16.92 7.38 14.93
C ALA A 33 18.00 6.77 15.83
N ASP A 34 17.65 5.86 16.74
CA ASP A 34 18.60 5.16 17.62
C ASP A 34 19.38 4.05 16.90
N TYR A 35 18.97 3.67 15.68
CA TYR A 35 19.62 2.62 14.91
C TYR A 35 20.67 3.23 13.96
N ASP A 36 21.95 3.02 14.25
CA ASP A 36 23.10 3.58 13.49
C ASP A 36 23.18 3.15 12.00
N ASP A 37 22.48 2.09 11.59
CA ASP A 37 22.58 1.49 10.24
C ASP A 37 21.27 1.59 9.44
N VAL A 38 20.37 2.51 9.82
CA VAL A 38 19.12 2.72 9.07
C VAL A 38 19.05 4.12 8.47
N THR A 39 18.41 4.21 7.31
CA THR A 39 18.11 5.47 6.62
C THR A 39 16.60 5.64 6.56
N CYS A 40 16.10 6.77 7.05
CA CYS A 40 14.69 7.10 7.00
C CYS A 40 14.42 8.08 5.85
N GLU A 41 13.53 7.71 4.93
CA GLU A 41 13.00 8.59 3.90
C GLU A 41 11.54 8.95 4.22
N VAL A 42 11.21 10.23 4.12
CA VAL A 42 9.85 10.75 4.38
C VAL A 42 9.30 11.35 3.09
N ALA A 43 8.15 10.89 2.65
CA ALA A 43 7.50 11.32 1.42
C ALA A 43 6.04 11.71 1.66
N GLU A 44 5.64 12.90 1.21
CA GLU A 44 4.25 13.34 1.26
C GLU A 44 3.48 12.72 0.07
N LEU A 45 2.52 11.85 0.38
CA LEU A 45 1.60 11.30 -0.60
C LEU A 45 0.46 12.30 -0.80
N ALA A 46 0.55 13.06 -1.88
CA ALA A 46 -0.60 13.74 -2.45
C ALA A 46 -1.55 12.66 -3.01
N LEU A 47 -2.45 12.18 -2.16
CA LEU A 47 -3.65 11.49 -2.62
C LEU A 47 -4.39 12.48 -3.51
N ARG A 48 -4.25 12.33 -4.83
CA ARG A 48 -5.17 12.97 -5.75
C ARG A 48 -6.55 12.53 -5.27
N PRO A 49 -7.48 13.46 -4.97
CA PRO A 49 -8.87 13.06 -4.76
C PRO A 49 -9.20 12.18 -5.94
N TRP A 50 -9.72 10.99 -5.67
CA TRP A 50 -10.10 10.05 -6.71
C TRP A 50 -10.97 10.83 -7.70
N ASP A 51 -10.40 11.20 -8.84
CA ASP A 51 -11.10 11.96 -9.85
C ASP A 51 -12.27 11.05 -10.24
N GLU A 52 -13.50 11.52 -10.03
CA GLU A 52 -14.71 10.75 -10.35
C GLU A 52 -14.73 10.33 -11.85
N ASP A 53 -13.82 10.87 -12.66
CA ASP A 53 -13.49 10.47 -14.04
C ASP A 53 -12.89 9.05 -14.20
N LEU A 54 -12.51 8.36 -13.12
CA LEU A 54 -12.13 6.94 -13.20
C LEU A 54 -13.33 5.98 -13.22
N ALA A 55 -14.55 6.49 -13.01
CA ALA A 55 -15.79 5.72 -13.15
C ALA A 55 -16.12 5.38 -14.62
N ASP A 56 -15.53 6.10 -15.59
CA ASP A 56 -15.72 5.81 -17.02
C ASP A 56 -14.67 4.83 -17.57
N ARG A 57 -13.75 4.33 -16.73
CA ARG A 57 -12.94 3.18 -17.12
C ARG A 57 -13.85 1.97 -17.14
N ALA A 58 -14.49 1.76 -18.30
CA ALA A 58 -15.28 0.58 -18.58
C ALA A 58 -14.53 -0.65 -18.05
N PRO A 59 -15.19 -1.52 -17.26
CA PRO A 59 -14.56 -2.74 -16.81
C PRO A 59 -13.97 -3.42 -18.04
N ALA A 60 -12.67 -3.74 -17.99
CA ALA A 60 -12.09 -4.59 -19.01
C ALA A 60 -12.99 -5.82 -19.09
N GLU A 61 -13.53 -6.07 -20.28
CA GLU A 61 -14.43 -7.19 -20.54
C GLU A 61 -13.84 -8.44 -19.87
N PRO A 62 -14.63 -9.22 -19.12
CA PRO A 62 -14.11 -10.45 -18.56
C PRO A 62 -13.52 -11.25 -19.73
N ALA A 63 -12.24 -11.59 -19.63
CA ALA A 63 -11.67 -12.57 -20.54
C ALA A 63 -12.65 -13.75 -20.51
N ASP A 64 -13.13 -14.13 -21.69
CA ASP A 64 -13.96 -15.32 -21.91
C ASP A 64 -13.07 -16.52 -21.52
N ASP A 65 -13.00 -16.77 -20.21
CA ASP A 65 -12.40 -17.95 -19.65
C ASP A 65 -13.53 -18.97 -19.73
N GLU A 66 -13.52 -19.74 -20.82
CA GLU A 66 -14.19 -21.02 -20.93
C GLU A 66 -13.78 -21.88 -19.73
N TYR A 67 -14.46 -21.66 -18.60
CA TYR A 67 -14.24 -22.37 -17.36
C TYR A 67 -14.80 -23.78 -17.54
N ALA A 68 -14.00 -24.63 -18.19
CA ALA A 68 -14.13 -26.08 -18.15
C ALA A 68 -13.74 -26.55 -16.73
N GLY A 69 -14.60 -26.26 -15.76
CA GLY A 69 -14.47 -26.65 -14.36
C GLY A 69 -15.71 -27.40 -13.91
N GLU A 70 -15.74 -28.65 -14.30
CA GLU A 70 -16.73 -29.67 -13.98
C GLU A 70 -17.15 -29.70 -12.49
N SER A 71 -18.45 -29.58 -12.27
CA SER A 71 -19.28 -30.30 -11.29
C SER A 71 -18.62 -30.79 -9.99
N SER A 72 -19.05 -30.23 -8.85
CA SER A 72 -20.07 -30.89 -8.01
C SER A 72 -20.16 -30.29 -6.62
N ARG A 73 -21.41 -30.02 -6.25
CA ARG A 73 -21.88 -29.74 -4.90
C ARG A 73 -21.54 -30.89 -3.95
N HIS A 74 -21.01 -30.60 -2.76
CA HIS A 74 -21.39 -31.30 -1.53
C HIS A 74 -20.93 -30.50 -0.29
N TRP A 75 -21.87 -29.89 0.43
CA TRP A 75 -21.68 -29.52 1.85
C TRP A 75 -22.15 -30.69 2.71
N PRO A 76 -21.35 -31.20 3.65
CA PRO A 76 -21.86 -31.89 4.81
C PRO A 76 -21.98 -30.93 6.02
N CYS A 77 -23.03 -31.21 6.80
CA CYS A 77 -23.61 -30.49 7.92
C CYS A 77 -22.69 -30.14 9.08
#